data_AF-A0A958QCF6-F1
#
_entry.id   AF-A0A958QCF6-F1
#
_cell.length_a   1.000
_cell.length_b   1.000
_cell.length_c   1.000
_cell.angle_alpha   90.00
_cell.angle_beta   90.00
_cell.angle_gamma   90.00
#
_symmetry.space_group_name_H-M   'P 1'
#
loop_
_entity.id
_entity.type
_entity.pdbx_description
1 polymer ?
#
loop_
_entity_poly.entity_id
_entity_poly.type
_entity_poly.pdbx_seq_one_letter_code
_entity_poly.pdbx_strand_id
1 'polypeptide(L)'
;MHIVERDFMGRTLSFETGRIAKQANGSVLVRQGDTMVLVTACMGDERDIDFFPLTVDYVEKTYAGGRIPGGFFKREGRLSEGETLTSRFIDRPIRPLFPDGMRREVQIIATVISADSENDPDMLALCGASAALTVSDIPFAGPIAAVRVARIDGKLLCNPTYDQAEEADLNFIVD
;
A
#
# COMPACT_ATOMS: atom_id res chain seq x y z
N MET A 1 -4.96 14.63 -14.72
CA MET A 1 -5.57 13.40 -14.18
C MET A 1 -5.20 12.29 -15.13
N HIS A 2 -4.54 11.26 -14.64
CA HIS A 2 -4.06 10.13 -15.44
C HIS A 2 -4.51 8.85 -14.76
N ILE A 3 -5.10 7.94 -15.55
CA ILE A 3 -5.54 6.62 -15.10
C ILE A 3 -4.89 5.60 -16.03
N VAL A 4 -4.28 4.57 -15.45
CA VAL A 4 -3.75 3.41 -16.17
C VAL A 4 -4.41 2.17 -15.61
N GLU A 5 -4.92 1.32 -16.51
CA GLU A 5 -5.61 0.08 -16.16
C GLU A 5 -4.92 -1.11 -16.85
N ARG A 6 -4.86 -2.24 -16.15
CA ARG A 6 -4.37 -3.51 -16.67
C ARG A 6 -5.21 -4.66 -16.15
N ASP A 7 -5.38 -5.69 -16.96
CA ASP A 7 -5.87 -6.97 -16.48
C ASP A 7 -4.77 -7.65 -15.66
N PHE A 8 -5.11 -8.06 -14.44
CA PHE A 8 -4.26 -8.84 -13.57
C PHE A 8 -5.05 -10.03 -13.03
N MET A 9 -4.74 -11.23 -13.54
CA MET A 9 -5.42 -12.48 -13.19
C MET A 9 -6.95 -12.43 -13.41
N GLY A 10 -7.39 -11.79 -14.49
CA GLY A 10 -8.82 -11.67 -14.83
C GLY A 10 -9.58 -10.60 -14.03
N ARG A 11 -8.86 -9.74 -13.28
CA ARG A 11 -9.41 -8.60 -12.55
C ARG A 11 -8.73 -7.32 -13.03
N THR A 12 -9.51 -6.25 -13.21
CA THR A 12 -8.94 -4.94 -13.57
C THR A 12 -8.24 -4.34 -12.36
N LEU A 13 -6.93 -4.11 -12.49
CA LEU A 13 -6.12 -3.32 -11.57
C LEU A 13 -5.89 -1.93 -12.19
N SER A 14 -6.17 -0.88 -11.43
CA SER A 14 -6.07 0.50 -11.89
C SER A 14 -5.25 1.37 -10.94
N PHE A 15 -4.49 2.31 -11.52
CA PHE A 15 -3.71 3.32 -10.83
C PHE A 15 -4.12 4.69 -11.35
N GLU A 16 -4.61 5.56 -10.45
CA GLU A 16 -5.03 6.92 -10.76
C GLU A 16 -4.14 7.95 -10.04
N THR A 17 -3.68 8.98 -10.76
CA THR A 17 -2.96 10.12 -10.17
C THR A 17 -3.43 11.48 -10.70
N GLY A 18 -3.13 12.54 -9.95
CA GLY A 18 -3.40 13.93 -10.34
C GLY A 18 -4.84 14.41 -10.12
N ARG A 19 -5.68 13.65 -9.41
CA ARG A 19 -7.02 14.09 -8.96
C ARG A 19 -7.03 14.46 -7.48
N ILE A 20 -6.51 13.60 -6.61
CA ILE A 20 -6.58 13.70 -5.14
C ILE A 20 -5.19 13.97 -4.55
N ALA A 21 -5.13 14.64 -3.40
CA ALA A 21 -3.89 14.89 -2.64
C ALA A 21 -2.77 15.56 -3.47
N LYS A 22 -3.12 16.53 -4.31
CA LYS A 22 -2.20 17.23 -5.24
C LYS A 22 -1.07 18.02 -4.57
N GLN A 23 -1.10 18.18 -3.26
CA GLN A 23 -0.06 18.85 -2.47
C GLN A 23 1.01 17.88 -1.96
N ALA A 24 0.77 16.57 -2.01
CA ALA A 24 1.82 15.58 -1.76
C ALA A 24 2.84 15.59 -2.90
N ASN A 25 4.08 15.19 -2.61
CA ASN A 25 5.11 14.99 -3.64
C ASN A 25 4.65 13.95 -4.67
N GLY A 26 4.00 12.88 -4.22
CA GLY A 26 3.32 11.91 -5.08
C GLY A 26 2.05 11.38 -4.43
N SER A 27 1.02 11.15 -5.24
CA SER A 27 -0.22 10.51 -4.79
C SER A 27 -0.79 9.59 -5.87
N VAL A 28 -1.24 8.41 -5.46
CA VAL A 28 -1.87 7.42 -6.33
C VAL A 28 -3.03 6.76 -5.62
N LEU A 29 -4.17 6.69 -6.30
CA LEU A 29 -5.31 5.86 -5.91
C LEU A 29 -5.22 4.54 -6.66
N VAL A 30 -5.02 3.45 -5.94
CA VAL A 30 -4.98 2.09 -6.49
C VAL A 30 -6.33 1.42 -6.27
N ARG A 31 -6.86 0.74 -7.28
CA ARG A 31 -8.12 0.01 -7.19
C ARG A 31 -8.06 -1.34 -7.89
N GLN A 32 -8.60 -2.35 -7.23
CA GLN A 32 -8.88 -3.67 -7.78
C GLN A 32 -10.25 -4.11 -7.25
N GLY A 33 -11.19 -4.41 -8.15
CA GLY A 33 -12.60 -4.62 -7.76
C GLY A 33 -13.17 -3.36 -7.10
N ASP A 34 -13.74 -3.51 -5.90
CA ASP A 34 -14.26 -2.40 -5.10
C ASP A 34 -13.33 -2.03 -3.93
N THR A 35 -12.21 -2.74 -3.76
CA THR A 35 -11.12 -2.36 -2.87
C THR A 35 -10.30 -1.21 -3.46
N MET A 36 -10.13 -0.14 -2.69
CA MET A 36 -9.41 1.08 -3.06
C MET A 36 -8.49 1.56 -1.95
N VAL A 37 -7.24 1.86 -2.31
CA VAL A 37 -6.22 2.39 -1.40
C VAL A 37 -5.64 3.69 -1.96
N LEU A 38 -5.75 4.77 -1.18
CA LEU A 38 -5.07 6.03 -1.49
C LEU A 38 -3.69 6.00 -0.84
N VAL A 39 -2.65 6.11 -1.66
CA VAL A 39 -1.27 6.19 -1.18
C VAL A 39 -0.66 7.55 -1.49
N THR A 40 -0.07 8.18 -0.49
CA THR A 40 0.60 9.47 -0.60
C THR A 40 2.03 9.37 -0.11
N ALA A 41 2.97 9.94 -0.88
CA ALA A 41 4.37 10.09 -0.51
C ALA A 41 4.70 11.58 -0.36
N CYS A 42 5.31 11.93 0.77
CA CYS A 42 5.73 13.30 1.08
C CYS A 42 7.20 13.30 1.51
N MET A 43 7.96 14.31 1.10
CA MET A 43 9.33 14.54 1.51
C MET A 43 9.46 15.93 2.15
N GLY A 44 9.91 15.95 3.41
CA GLY A 44 10.15 17.15 4.18
C GLY A 44 11.56 17.71 3.99
N ASP A 45 11.93 18.62 4.88
CA ASP A 45 13.27 19.21 4.89
C ASP A 45 14.33 18.23 5.36
N GLU A 46 15.59 18.55 5.04
CA GLU A 46 16.73 17.82 5.57
C GLU A 46 16.83 18.01 7.09
N ARG A 47 17.10 16.92 7.80
CA ARG A 47 17.21 16.91 9.25
C ARG A 47 18.66 16.71 9.68
N ASP A 48 19.04 17.36 10.78
CA ASP A 48 20.33 17.14 11.43
C ASP A 48 20.31 15.84 12.25
N ILE A 49 20.36 14.71 11.54
CA ILE A 49 20.34 13.35 12.08
C ILE A 49 21.29 12.45 11.27
N ASP A 50 21.67 11.31 11.86
CA ASP A 50 22.67 10.38 11.33
C ASP A 50 22.05 9.15 10.62
N PHE A 51 20.72 9.10 10.46
CA PHE A 51 20.01 8.01 9.80
C PHE A 51 18.98 8.54 8.80
N PHE A 52 18.45 7.66 7.93
CA PHE A 52 17.38 7.98 6.99
C PHE A 52 15.98 7.89 7.66
N PRO A 53 15.29 9.02 7.88
CA PRO A 53 13.99 9.08 8.53
C PRO A 53 12.84 8.73 7.56
N LEU A 54 12.65 7.43 7.31
CA LEU A 54 11.49 6.90 6.59
C LEU A 54 10.43 6.38 7.55
N THR A 55 9.21 6.94 7.42
CA THR A 55 8.01 6.50 8.11
C THR A 55 7.00 5.97 7.10
N VAL A 56 6.43 4.79 7.38
CA VAL A 56 5.39 4.18 6.56
C VAL A 56 4.23 3.81 7.46
N ASP A 57 3.05 4.34 7.14
CA ASP A 57 1.81 4.04 7.85
C ASP A 57 0.78 3.48 6.86
N TYR A 58 0.35 2.25 7.09
CA TYR A 58 -0.82 1.66 6.47
C TYR A 58 -2.00 1.74 7.44
N VAL A 59 -3.11 2.33 7.00
CA VAL A 59 -4.27 2.64 7.84
C VAL A 59 -5.55 2.13 7.19
N GLU A 60 -6.30 1.35 7.94
CA GLU A 60 -7.63 0.87 7.57
C GLU A 60 -8.71 1.72 8.22
N LYS A 61 -9.51 2.41 7.40
CA LYS A 61 -10.65 3.15 7.91
C LYS A 61 -11.85 2.24 8.04
N THR A 62 -12.56 2.26 9.16
CA THR A 62 -13.69 1.32 9.36
C THR A 62 -14.83 1.60 8.38
N TYR A 63 -14.93 2.85 7.90
CA TYR A 63 -15.89 3.22 6.85
C TYR A 63 -15.62 2.48 5.53
N ALA A 64 -14.38 2.04 5.27
CA ALA A 64 -14.03 1.32 4.04
C ALA A 64 -14.81 0.01 3.92
N GLY A 65 -15.11 -0.64 5.05
CA GLY A 65 -15.99 -1.80 5.13
C GLY A 65 -17.42 -1.48 5.59
N GLY A 66 -17.87 -0.21 5.51
CA GLY A 66 -19.23 0.19 5.88
C GLY A 66 -19.56 0.11 7.37
N ARG A 67 -18.55 0.15 8.27
CA ARG A 67 -18.73 -0.02 9.72
C ARG A 67 -18.32 1.22 10.51
N ILE A 68 -18.95 1.42 11.67
CA ILE A 68 -18.55 2.42 12.67
C ILE A 68 -17.57 1.75 13.65
N PRO A 69 -16.49 2.43 14.11
CA PRO A 69 -15.54 1.83 15.03
C PRO A 69 -16.19 1.34 16.33
N GLY A 70 -15.81 0.14 16.77
CA GLY A 70 -16.43 -0.52 17.93
C GLY A 70 -16.12 0.14 19.29
N GLY A 71 -14.94 0.76 19.43
CA GLY A 71 -14.43 1.30 20.70
C GLY A 71 -15.25 2.43 21.32
N PHE A 72 -14.95 2.78 22.58
CA PHE A 72 -15.67 3.81 23.34
C PHE A 72 -15.71 5.17 22.62
N PHE A 73 -14.58 5.59 22.04
CA PHE A 73 -14.45 6.85 21.33
C PHE A 73 -15.07 6.86 19.92
N LYS A 74 -15.54 5.71 19.41
CA LYS A 74 -16.10 5.57 18.05
C LYS A 74 -15.21 6.18 16.94
N ARG A 75 -13.90 6.08 17.13
CA ARG A 75 -12.86 6.58 16.22
C ARG A 75 -11.72 5.58 16.12
N GLU A 76 -11.10 5.49 14.95
CA GLU A 76 -9.85 4.75 14.77
C GLU A 76 -8.75 5.35 15.65
N GLY A 77 -7.95 4.47 16.24
CA GLY A 77 -6.95 4.82 17.24
C GLY A 77 -5.54 4.52 16.74
N ARG A 78 -4.78 3.80 17.58
CA ARG A 78 -3.47 3.28 17.19
C ARG A 78 -3.63 2.20 16.13
N LEU A 79 -2.60 2.03 15.32
CA LEU A 79 -2.50 0.94 14.35
C LEU A 79 -2.69 -0.40 15.06
N SER A 80 -3.50 -1.26 14.45
CA SER A 80 -3.63 -2.66 14.79
C SER A 80 -2.37 -3.44 14.44
N GLU A 81 -2.32 -4.70 14.87
CA GLU A 81 -1.22 -5.60 14.51
C GLU A 81 -1.13 -5.80 13.00
N GLY A 82 -2.27 -6.05 12.33
CA GLY A 82 -2.33 -6.18 10.87
C GLY A 82 -1.82 -4.92 10.16
N GLU A 83 -2.29 -3.75 10.59
CA GLU A 83 -1.83 -2.47 10.02
C GLU A 83 -0.33 -2.25 10.21
N THR A 84 0.20 -2.61 11.39
CA THR A 84 1.64 -2.51 11.69
C THR A 84 2.45 -3.49 10.83
N LEU A 85 1.98 -4.72 10.63
CA LEU A 85 2.63 -5.71 9.79
C LEU A 85 2.67 -5.25 8.33
N THR A 86 1.54 -4.78 7.78
CA THR A 86 1.46 -4.26 6.41
C THR A 86 2.36 -3.03 6.23
N SER A 87 2.39 -2.13 7.21
CA SER A 87 3.31 -0.97 7.20
C SER A 87 4.77 -1.41 7.07
N ARG A 88 5.18 -2.44 7.82
CA ARG A 88 6.53 -3.01 7.73
C ARG A 88 6.78 -3.76 6.41
N PHE A 89 5.77 -4.42 5.86
CA PHE A 89 5.89 -5.08 4.55
C PHE A 89 6.11 -4.06 3.43
N ILE A 90 5.53 -2.87 3.53
CA ILE A 90 5.79 -1.78 2.57
C ILE A 90 7.17 -1.17 2.79
N ASP A 91 7.56 -0.90 4.05
CA ASP A 91 8.83 -0.25 4.40
C ASP A 91 10.07 -1.07 3.96
N ARG A 92 10.04 -2.38 4.20
CA ARG A 92 11.20 -3.27 3.97
C ARG A 92 11.78 -3.21 2.55
N PRO A 93 11.00 -3.35 1.46
CA PRO A 93 11.56 -3.31 0.10
C PRO A 93 11.91 -1.91 -0.38
N ILE A 94 11.19 -0.87 0.04
CA ILE A 94 11.44 0.49 -0.46
C ILE A 94 12.64 1.15 0.22
N ARG A 95 12.88 0.88 1.51
CA ARG A 95 13.94 1.51 2.30
C ARG A 95 15.34 1.42 1.67
N PRO A 96 15.80 0.27 1.15
CA PRO A 96 17.12 0.19 0.51
C PRO A 96 17.21 0.88 -0.86
N LEU A 97 16.09 1.34 -1.42
CA LEU A 97 16.05 1.97 -2.75
C LEU A 97 16.17 3.50 -2.69
N PHE A 98 16.26 4.07 -1.50
CA PHE A 98 16.61 5.48 -1.34
C PHE A 98 18.13 5.66 -1.43
N PRO A 99 18.61 6.80 -1.96
CA PRO A 99 20.03 7.09 -2.02
C PRO A 99 20.71 6.99 -0.65
N ASP A 100 21.92 6.44 -0.65
CA ASP A 100 22.73 6.37 0.58
C ASP A 100 23.00 7.77 1.14
N GLY A 101 22.99 7.89 2.46
CA GLY A 101 23.16 9.16 3.15
C GLY A 101 21.97 10.14 3.07
N MET A 102 20.82 9.75 2.51
CA MET A 102 19.62 10.59 2.52
C MET A 102 19.15 10.89 3.96
N ARG A 103 18.96 12.17 4.29
CA ARG A 103 18.54 12.66 5.62
C ARG A 103 17.26 13.50 5.60
N ARG A 104 16.57 13.53 4.46
CA ARG A 104 15.26 14.17 4.33
C ARG A 104 14.18 13.23 4.86
N GLU A 105 13.24 13.77 5.63
CA GLU A 105 12.08 13.02 6.11
C GLU A 105 11.21 12.58 4.95
N VAL A 106 10.98 11.27 4.84
CA VAL A 106 10.06 10.71 3.85
C VAL A 106 8.94 10.01 4.61
N GLN A 107 7.70 10.39 4.31
CA GLN A 107 6.52 9.77 4.86
C GLN A 107 5.67 9.17 3.74
N ILE A 108 5.26 7.91 3.92
CA ILE A 108 4.31 7.23 3.06
C ILE A 108 3.11 6.84 3.89
N ILE A 109 1.92 7.27 3.45
CA ILE A 109 0.65 6.92 4.09
C ILE A 109 -0.19 6.17 3.06
N ALA A 110 -0.52 4.92 3.35
CA ALA A 110 -1.45 4.10 2.58
C ALA A 110 -2.76 3.99 3.35
N THR A 111 -3.81 4.66 2.87
CA THR A 111 -5.13 4.66 3.51
C THR A 111 -6.10 3.81 2.69
N VAL A 112 -6.66 2.77 3.30
CA VAL A 112 -7.76 2.01 2.70
C VAL A 112 -9.03 2.84 2.83
N ILE A 113 -9.60 3.23 1.69
CA ILE A 113 -10.79 4.08 1.60
C ILE A 113 -12.04 3.30 1.18
N SER A 114 -11.87 2.11 0.61
CA SER A 114 -12.93 1.17 0.28
C SER A 114 -12.34 -0.23 0.34
N ALA A 115 -13.08 -1.18 0.92
CA ALA A 115 -12.69 -2.58 1.01
C ALA A 115 -13.88 -3.44 0.62
N ASP A 116 -13.70 -4.27 -0.40
CA ASP A 116 -14.64 -5.34 -0.72
C ASP A 116 -14.40 -6.58 0.17
N SER A 117 -15.22 -7.61 -0.01
CA SER A 117 -15.11 -8.86 0.74
C SER A 117 -14.25 -9.93 0.04
N GLU A 118 -13.52 -9.57 -1.02
CA GLU A 118 -12.80 -10.53 -1.85
C GLU A 118 -11.29 -10.27 -1.87
N ASN A 119 -10.87 -9.01 -2.01
CA ASN A 119 -9.51 -8.61 -2.34
C ASN A 119 -8.82 -7.97 -1.13
N ASP A 120 -7.67 -8.54 -0.74
CA ASP A 120 -6.83 -7.97 0.30
C ASP A 120 -6.21 -6.63 -0.15
N PRO A 121 -6.40 -5.52 0.59
CA PRO A 121 -5.82 -4.21 0.29
C PRO A 121 -4.29 -4.13 0.39
N ASP A 122 -3.62 -5.10 1.01
CA ASP A 122 -2.18 -5.05 1.29
C ASP A 122 -1.30 -4.91 0.02
N MET A 123 -1.57 -5.69 -1.03
CA MET A 123 -0.83 -5.66 -2.29
C MET A 123 -1.08 -4.37 -3.05
N LEU A 124 -2.31 -3.82 -2.95
CA LEU A 124 -2.65 -2.53 -3.52
C LEU A 124 -1.89 -1.41 -2.82
N ALA A 125 -1.76 -1.48 -1.49
CA ALA A 125 -1.01 -0.50 -0.72
C ALA A 125 0.49 -0.51 -1.07
N LEU A 126 1.11 -1.69 -1.19
CA LEU A 126 2.52 -1.80 -1.54
C LEU A 126 2.80 -1.32 -2.98
N CYS A 127 2.02 -1.80 -3.96
CA CYS A 127 2.13 -1.33 -5.33
C CYS A 127 1.81 0.17 -5.43
N GLY A 128 0.88 0.67 -4.62
CA GLY A 128 0.55 2.09 -4.52
C GLY A 128 1.66 2.93 -3.92
N ALA A 129 2.40 2.45 -2.93
CA ALA A 129 3.56 3.13 -2.36
C ALA A 129 4.67 3.25 -3.41
N SER A 130 4.96 2.15 -4.12
CA SER A 130 5.89 2.14 -5.24
C SER A 130 5.50 3.13 -6.33
N ALA A 131 4.22 3.13 -6.73
CA ALA A 131 3.71 4.05 -7.75
C ALA A 131 3.77 5.50 -7.26
N ALA A 132 3.36 5.79 -6.03
CA ALA A 132 3.37 7.13 -5.44
C ALA A 132 4.78 7.71 -5.35
N LEU A 133 5.77 6.91 -4.95
CA LEU A 133 7.18 7.30 -4.98
C LEU A 133 7.67 7.54 -6.41
N THR A 134 7.31 6.67 -7.34
CA THR A 134 7.78 6.75 -8.74
C THR A 134 7.24 7.99 -9.47
N VAL A 135 6.01 8.42 -9.18
CA VAL A 135 5.42 9.64 -9.77
C VAL A 135 5.80 10.93 -9.01
N SER A 136 6.52 10.80 -7.89
CA SER A 136 6.97 11.93 -7.09
C SER A 136 8.31 12.51 -7.57
N ASP A 137 8.72 13.62 -6.99
CA ASP A 137 10.05 14.21 -7.11
C ASP A 137 11.05 13.69 -6.04
N ILE A 138 10.66 12.67 -5.27
CA ILE A 138 11.52 12.05 -4.24
C ILE A 138 12.53 11.11 -4.92
N PRO A 139 13.84 11.24 -4.64
CA PRO A 139 14.83 10.32 -5.20
C PRO A 139 14.60 8.89 -4.72
N PHE A 140 14.26 7.99 -5.66
CA PHE A 140 13.90 6.60 -5.39
C PHE A 140 14.31 5.70 -6.58
N ALA A 141 14.99 4.60 -6.30
CA ALA A 141 15.55 3.69 -7.32
C ALA A 141 14.60 2.56 -7.74
N GLY A 142 13.30 2.67 -7.44
CA GLY A 142 12.29 1.72 -7.91
C GLY A 142 11.93 1.90 -9.40
N PRO A 143 10.75 1.45 -9.85
CA PRO A 143 9.63 0.91 -9.05
C PRO A 143 9.87 -0.52 -8.55
N ILE A 144 9.14 -0.89 -7.49
CA ILE A 144 8.93 -2.29 -7.06
C ILE A 144 7.50 -2.73 -7.34
N ALA A 145 7.25 -4.03 -7.27
CA ALA A 145 5.90 -4.59 -7.33
C ALA A 145 5.83 -5.78 -6.38
N ALA A 146 4.70 -5.94 -5.69
CA ALA A 146 4.48 -7.10 -4.84
C ALA A 146 3.29 -7.92 -5.31
N VAL A 147 3.37 -9.21 -5.05
CA VAL A 147 2.31 -10.17 -5.31
C VAL A 147 2.19 -11.13 -4.14
N ARG A 148 0.96 -11.41 -3.73
CA ARG A 148 0.65 -12.49 -2.81
C ARG A 148 0.48 -13.76 -3.61
N VAL A 149 1.21 -14.81 -3.27
CA VAL A 149 1.15 -16.10 -3.94
C VAL A 149 0.61 -17.14 -2.98
N ALA A 150 -0.46 -17.79 -3.38
CA ALA A 150 -1.04 -18.93 -2.69
C ALA A 150 -0.90 -20.21 -3.52
N ARG A 151 -0.93 -21.37 -2.87
CA ARG A 151 -1.02 -22.67 -3.53
C ARG A 151 -2.30 -23.38 -3.12
N ILE A 152 -3.09 -23.81 -4.10
CA ILE A 152 -4.36 -24.53 -3.92
C ILE A 152 -4.33 -25.70 -4.89
N ASP A 153 -4.59 -26.92 -4.41
CA ASP A 153 -4.54 -28.17 -5.21
C ASP A 153 -3.26 -28.31 -6.05
N GLY A 154 -2.12 -27.91 -5.47
CA GLY A 154 -0.81 -27.97 -6.14
C GLY A 154 -0.57 -26.89 -7.21
N LYS A 155 -1.51 -25.95 -7.41
CA LYS A 155 -1.39 -24.84 -8.38
C LYS A 155 -1.14 -23.52 -7.67
N LEU A 156 -0.22 -22.72 -8.22
CA LEU A 156 0.06 -21.38 -7.72
C LEU A 156 -0.95 -20.37 -8.27
N LEU A 157 -1.46 -19.52 -7.40
CA LEU A 157 -2.40 -18.44 -7.68
C LEU A 157 -1.83 -17.13 -7.17
N CYS A 158 -1.88 -16.08 -7.99
CA CYS A 158 -1.47 -14.73 -7.59
C CYS A 158 -2.69 -13.93 -7.11
N ASN A 159 -2.50 -13.17 -6.04
CA ASN A 159 -3.51 -12.38 -5.34
C ASN A 159 -4.83 -13.17 -5.14
N PRO A 160 -4.77 -14.29 -4.38
CA PRO A 160 -5.96 -15.08 -4.05
C PRO A 160 -7.00 -14.19 -3.37
N THR A 161 -8.29 -14.54 -3.51
CA THR A 161 -9.32 -13.97 -2.63
C THR A 161 -9.11 -14.41 -1.19
N TYR A 162 -9.81 -13.78 -0.23
CA TYR A 162 -9.84 -14.26 1.16
C TYR A 162 -10.20 -15.75 1.25
N ASP A 163 -11.29 -16.18 0.62
CA ASP A 163 -11.71 -17.60 0.62
C ASP A 163 -10.63 -18.53 0.03
N GLN A 164 -10.01 -18.12 -1.08
CA GLN A 164 -8.93 -18.89 -1.70
C GLN A 164 -7.68 -18.96 -0.82
N ALA A 165 -7.38 -17.90 -0.07
CA ALA A 165 -6.25 -17.87 0.85
C ALA A 165 -6.47 -18.77 2.07
N GLU A 166 -7.73 -18.99 2.49
CA GLU A 166 -8.07 -19.93 3.57
C GLU A 166 -7.91 -21.40 3.14
N GLU A 167 -8.17 -21.71 1.88
CA GLU A 167 -7.99 -23.06 1.32
C GLU A 167 -6.52 -23.39 0.99
N ALA A 168 -5.64 -22.38 0.98
CA ALA A 168 -4.28 -22.53 0.50
C ALA A 168 -3.37 -23.28 1.49
N ASP A 169 -2.57 -24.21 0.98
CA ASP A 169 -1.55 -24.93 1.76
C ASP A 169 -0.19 -24.20 1.80
N LEU A 170 -0.07 -23.10 1.06
CA LEU A 170 1.06 -22.18 1.03
C LEU A 170 0.52 -20.77 0.79
N ASN A 171 0.99 -19.78 1.55
CA ASN A 171 0.65 -18.36 1.35
C ASN A 171 1.87 -17.49 1.72
N PHE A 172 2.41 -16.77 0.74
CA PHE A 172 3.56 -15.88 0.95
C PHE A 172 3.44 -14.64 0.06
N ILE A 173 4.15 -13.58 0.45
CA ILE A 173 4.30 -12.36 -0.33
C ILE A 173 5.71 -12.34 -0.90
N VAL A 174 5.84 -11.86 -2.14
CA VAL A 174 7.12 -11.53 -2.76
C VAL A 174 7.04 -10.14 -3.38
N ASP A 175 8.10 -9.38 -3.22
CA ASP A 175 8.27 -7.94 -3.49
C ASP A 175 9.59 -7.63 -4.22
#